data_AF-K0JGA7-F1
#
_entry.id   AF-K0JGA7-F1
#
_cell.length_a   1.000
_cell.length_b   1.000
_cell.length_c   1.000
_cell.angle_alpha   90.00
_cell.angle_beta   90.00
_cell.angle_gamma   90.00
#
_symmetry.space_group_name_H-M   'P 1'
#
loop_
_entity.id
_entity.type
_entity.pdbx_description
1 polymer ?
#
loop_
_entity_poly.entity_id
_entity_poly.type
_entity_poly.pdbx_seq_one_letter_code
_entity_poly.pdbx_strand_id
1 'polypeptide(L)'
;MKTVNRQVGKYISYKLKLNNITYKDIAKSASLSYSIIALTLNGRKGSQRAKKAIATALGYADFKILEYEAIKAVNNELNKNNGDRNK
;
A
#
# COMPACT_ATOMS: atom_id res chain seq x y z
N MET A 1 8.49 1.82 -14.86
CA MET A 1 8.02 1.79 -13.46
C MET A 1 7.09 0.61 -13.27
N LYS A 2 7.43 -0.33 -12.37
CA LYS A 2 6.54 -1.46 -12.02
C LYS A 2 5.33 -0.97 -11.21
N THR A 3 4.18 -1.55 -11.49
CA THR A 3 2.92 -1.32 -10.76
C THR A 3 2.91 -2.10 -9.45
N VAL A 4 2.15 -1.60 -8.46
CA VAL A 4 1.99 -2.28 -7.17
C VAL A 4 1.12 -3.52 -7.38
N ASN A 5 1.45 -4.65 -6.75
CA ASN A 5 0.58 -5.82 -6.77
C ASN A 5 -0.75 -5.49 -6.05
N ARG A 6 -1.89 -5.96 -6.59
CA ARG A 6 -3.22 -5.67 -6.02
C ARG A 6 -3.38 -6.13 -4.55
N GLN A 7 -2.81 -7.27 -4.16
CA GLN A 7 -2.87 -7.75 -2.77
C GLN A 7 -2.01 -6.87 -1.84
N VAL A 8 -0.82 -6.50 -2.29
CA VAL A 8 0.07 -5.55 -1.60
C VAL A 8 -0.63 -4.21 -1.40
N GLY A 9 -1.28 -3.71 -2.43
CA GLY A 9 -2.07 -2.48 -2.37
C GLY A 9 -3.23 -2.54 -1.37
N LYS A 10 -3.97 -3.66 -1.32
CA LYS A 10 -5.02 -3.90 -0.31
C LYS A 10 -4.44 -3.92 1.11
N TYR A 11 -3.29 -4.56 1.31
CA TYR A 11 -2.62 -4.59 2.61
C TYR A 11 -2.21 -3.18 3.07
N ILE A 12 -1.62 -2.38 2.17
CA ILE A 12 -1.26 -0.99 2.48
C ILE A 12 -2.51 -0.16 2.79
N SER A 13 -3.60 -0.37 2.05
CA SER A 13 -4.91 0.26 2.31
C SER A 13 -5.44 -0.08 3.70
N TYR A 14 -5.29 -1.33 4.12
CA TYR A 14 -5.65 -1.80 5.46
C TYR A 14 -4.79 -1.14 6.54
N LYS A 15 -3.45 -1.06 6.36
CA LYS A 15 -2.58 -0.34 7.30
C LYS A 15 -2.97 1.14 7.44
N LEU A 16 -3.32 1.81 6.35
CA LEU A 16 -3.81 3.19 6.39
C LEU A 16 -5.08 3.32 7.24
N LYS A 17 -6.04 2.39 7.04
CA LYS A 17 -7.27 2.34 7.85
C LYS A 17 -6.99 2.11 9.34
N LEU A 18 -6.06 1.22 9.70
CA LEU A 18 -5.68 0.98 11.09
C LEU A 18 -5.06 2.21 11.76
N ASN A 19 -4.36 3.05 11.00
CA ASN A 19 -3.77 4.29 11.49
C ASN A 19 -4.73 5.49 11.41
N ASN A 20 -6.01 5.27 11.07
CA ASN A 20 -7.00 6.32 10.83
C ASN A 20 -6.58 7.36 9.76
N ILE A 21 -5.77 6.95 8.79
CA ILE A 21 -5.32 7.80 7.70
C ILE A 21 -6.21 7.58 6.49
N THR A 22 -6.85 8.63 6.00
CA THR A 22 -7.67 8.55 4.78
C THR A 22 -6.83 8.90 3.54
N TYR A 23 -7.22 8.40 2.37
CA TYR A 23 -6.53 8.82 1.15
C TYR A 23 -6.74 10.31 0.84
N LYS A 24 -7.79 10.95 1.39
CA LYS A 24 -7.99 12.40 1.25
C LYS A 24 -6.88 13.16 1.98
N ASP A 25 -6.47 12.69 3.16
CA ASP A 25 -5.39 13.31 3.93
C ASP A 25 -4.05 13.21 3.19
N ILE A 26 -3.77 12.02 2.62
CA ILE A 26 -2.57 11.77 1.81
C ILE A 26 -2.59 12.61 0.53
N ALA A 27 -3.73 12.70 -0.14
CA ALA A 27 -3.89 13.47 -1.35
C ALA A 27 -3.69 14.97 -1.07
N LYS A 28 -4.23 15.48 0.04
CA LYS A 28 -4.07 16.86 0.50
C LYS A 28 -2.61 17.19 0.78
N SER A 29 -1.88 16.32 1.51
CA SER A 29 -0.46 16.54 1.81
C SER A 29 0.44 16.53 0.56
N ALA A 30 0.02 15.80 -0.47
CA ALA A 30 0.75 15.70 -1.74
C ALA A 30 0.30 16.73 -2.79
N SER A 31 -0.75 17.51 -2.55
CA SER A 31 -1.43 18.33 -3.57
C SER A 31 -1.84 17.51 -4.81
N LEU A 32 -2.39 16.32 -4.57
CA LEU A 32 -2.86 15.39 -5.59
C LEU A 32 -4.37 15.18 -5.48
N SER A 33 -5.00 14.66 -6.53
CA SER A 33 -6.36 14.14 -6.43
C SER A 33 -6.38 12.83 -5.64
N TYR A 34 -7.41 12.65 -4.83
CA TYR A 34 -7.73 11.41 -4.12
C TYR A 34 -7.68 10.17 -5.04
N SER A 35 -8.16 10.31 -6.29
CA SER A 35 -8.20 9.22 -7.25
C SER A 35 -6.80 8.68 -7.56
N ILE A 36 -5.76 9.52 -7.55
CA ILE A 36 -4.38 9.12 -7.83
C ILE A 36 -3.85 8.20 -6.73
N ILE A 37 -4.21 8.46 -5.47
CA ILE A 37 -3.83 7.60 -4.34
C ILE A 37 -4.49 6.22 -4.49
N ALA A 38 -5.80 6.21 -4.75
CA ALA A 38 -6.56 4.97 -4.98
C ALA A 38 -6.02 4.16 -6.18
N LEU A 39 -5.72 4.82 -7.31
CA LEU A 39 -5.15 4.18 -8.50
C LEU A 39 -3.78 3.56 -8.21
N THR A 40 -2.95 4.26 -7.42
CA THR A 40 -1.61 3.77 -7.03
C THR A 40 -1.73 2.46 -6.23
N LEU A 41 -2.63 2.42 -5.25
CA LEU A 41 -2.85 1.23 -4.42
C LEU A 41 -3.60 0.12 -5.17
N ASN A 42 -4.44 0.44 -6.15
CA ASN A 42 -5.11 -0.57 -6.98
C ASN A 42 -4.19 -1.24 -8.02
N GLY A 43 -2.89 -0.97 -7.98
CA GLY A 43 -1.92 -1.55 -8.91
C GLY A 43 -1.96 -0.98 -10.32
N ARG A 44 -2.53 0.21 -10.48
CA ARG A 44 -2.42 0.97 -11.73
C ARG A 44 -1.18 1.87 -11.66
N LYS A 45 -0.83 2.48 -12.80
CA LYS A 45 0.35 3.34 -12.94
C LYS A 45 0.17 4.61 -12.09
N GLY A 46 0.56 4.53 -10.82
CA GLY A 46 0.59 5.65 -9.89
C GLY A 46 1.76 6.59 -10.15
N SER A 47 1.68 7.81 -9.61
CA SER A 47 2.78 8.77 -9.70
C SER A 47 3.81 8.52 -8.59
N GLN A 48 5.08 8.90 -8.84
CA GLN A 48 6.12 8.82 -7.81
C GLN A 48 5.77 9.68 -6.58
N ARG A 49 5.08 10.80 -6.81
CA ARG A 49 4.59 11.70 -5.76
C ARG A 49 3.56 11.02 -4.87
N ALA A 50 2.61 10.27 -5.46
CA ALA A 50 1.63 9.50 -4.69
C ALA A 50 2.30 8.40 -3.86
N LYS A 51 3.24 7.66 -4.46
CA LYS A 51 4.02 6.63 -3.74
C LYS A 51 4.77 7.22 -2.55
N LYS A 52 5.46 8.35 -2.72
CA LYS A 52 6.16 9.04 -1.64
C LYS A 52 5.19 9.46 -0.53
N ALA A 53 4.07 10.07 -0.89
CA ALA A 53 3.08 10.53 0.09
C ALA A 53 2.47 9.37 0.90
N ILE A 54 2.16 8.24 0.26
CA ILE A 54 1.68 7.03 0.94
C ILE A 54 2.72 6.50 1.93
N ALA A 55 4.00 6.44 1.52
CA ALA A 55 5.08 5.98 2.38
C ALA A 55 5.24 6.89 3.61
N THR A 56 5.31 8.20 3.39
CA THR A 56 5.45 9.20 4.45
C THR A 56 4.26 9.16 5.42
N ALA A 57 3.04 8.99 4.92
CA ALA A 57 1.85 8.90 5.77
C ALA A 57 1.92 7.72 6.75
N LEU A 58 2.53 6.61 6.34
CA LEU A 58 2.75 5.44 7.19
C LEU A 58 4.10 5.45 7.94
N GLY A 59 4.84 6.56 7.91
CA GLY A 59 6.12 6.70 8.61
C GLY A 59 7.33 6.05 7.92
N TYR A 60 7.22 5.70 6.65
CA TYR A 60 8.32 5.09 5.89
C TYR A 60 9.14 6.15 5.14
N ALA A 61 10.46 5.95 5.10
CA ALA A 61 11.39 6.82 4.38
C ALA A 61 11.15 6.82 2.85
N ASP A 62 10.79 5.66 2.29
CA ASP A 62 10.39 5.53 0.90
C ASP A 62 9.36 4.42 0.66
N PHE A 63 8.77 4.42 -0.52
CA PHE A 63 7.73 3.46 -0.89
C PHE A 63 8.25 2.04 -1.13
N LYS A 64 9.54 1.86 -1.46
CA LYS A 64 10.10 0.52 -1.69
C LYS A 64 10.18 -0.25 -0.38
N ILE A 65 10.54 0.40 0.72
CA ILE A 65 10.56 -0.22 2.06
C ILE A 65 9.16 -0.66 2.45
N LEU A 66 8.17 0.24 2.31
CA LEU A 66 6.76 -0.06 2.54
C LEU A 66 6.27 -1.23 1.67
N GLU A 67 6.58 -1.20 0.38
CA GLU A 67 6.19 -2.25 -0.58
C GLU A 67 6.81 -3.60 -0.21
N TYR A 68 8.09 -3.62 0.18
CA TYR A 68 8.79 -4.83 0.62
C TYR A 68 8.14 -5.45 1.87
N GLU A 69 7.84 -4.64 2.89
CA GLU A 69 7.16 -5.13 4.09
C GLU A 69 5.77 -5.67 3.79
N ALA A 70 5.01 -4.96 2.95
CA ALA A 70 3.68 -5.39 2.54
C ALA A 70 3.72 -6.71 1.74
N ILE A 71 4.72 -6.90 0.87
CA ILE A 71 4.93 -8.18 0.16
C ILE A 71 5.21 -9.30 1.16
N LYS A 72 6.09 -9.07 2.13
CA LYS A 72 6.43 -10.07 3.16
C LYS A 72 5.21 -10.46 4.00
N ALA A 73 4.39 -9.48 4.38
CA ALA A 73 3.16 -9.72 5.13
C ALA A 73 2.15 -10.55 4.33
N VAL A 74 1.89 -10.16 3.08
CA VAL A 74 0.96 -10.89 2.18
C VAL A 74 1.43 -12.34 1.96
N ASN A 75 2.72 -12.55 1.69
CA ASN A 75 3.25 -13.90 1.49
C ASN A 75 3.16 -14.76 2.76
N ASN A 76 3.42 -14.17 3.93
CA ASN A 76 3.26 -14.88 5.21
C ASN A 76 1.81 -15.30 5.47
N GLU A 77 0.83 -14.44 5.16
CA GLU A 77 -0.60 -14.75 5.30
C GLU A 77 -1.03 -15.86 4.31
N LEU A 78 -0.57 -15.81 3.06
CA LEU A 78 -0.84 -16.85 2.06
C LEU A 78 -0.27 -18.21 2.49
N ASN A 79 0.95 -18.23 3.03
CA ASN A 79 1.59 -19.46 3.49
C ASN A 79 0.92 -20.05 4.73
N LYS A 80 0.44 -19.23 5.67
CA LYS A 80 -0.37 -19.69 6.81
C LYS A 80 -1.69 -20.34 6.35
N ASN A 81 -2.40 -19.68 5.43
CA ASN A 81 -3.68 -20.16 4.90
C ASN A 81 -3.56 -21.42 4.01
N ASN A 82 -2.35 -21.77 3.57
CA ASN A 82 -2.07 -23.01 2.83
C ASN A 82 -1.59 -24.14 3.76
N GLY A 83 -1.01 -23.82 4.93
CA GLY A 83 -0.62 -24.80 5.95
C GLY A 83 -1.81 -25.43 6.67
N ASP A 84 -2.89 -24.67 6.89
CA ASP A 84 -4.10 -25.15 7.58
C ASP A 84 -5.01 -26.03 6.71
N ARG A 85 -4.80 -26.08 5.38
CA ARG A 85 -5.58 -26.93 4.47
C ARG A 85 -5.07 -28.36 4.33
N ASN A 86 -3.93 -28.68 4.96
CA ASN A 86 -3.32 -30.00 4.97
C ASN A 86 -3.42 -30.71 6.33
N LYS A 87 -4.37 -30.34 7.18
CA LYS A 87 -4.59 -30.98 8.48
C LYS A 87 -5.98 -31.58 8.59
#